data_AF-A0A2H0GSI4-F1
#
_entry.id   AF-A0A2H0GSI4-F1
#
_cell.length_a   1.000
_cell.length_b   1.000
_cell.length_c   1.000
_cell.angle_alpha   90.00
_cell.angle_beta   90.00
_cell.angle_gamma   90.00
#
_symmetry.space_group_name_H-M   'P 1'
#
loop_
_entity.id
_entity.type
_entity.pdbx_description
1 polymer ?
#
loop_
_entity_poly.entity_id
_entity_poly.type
_entity_poly.pdbx_seq_one_letter_code
_entity_poly.pdbx_strand_id
1 'polypeptide(L)'
;MNIKYMFYLFFFFPIFNWASPMPVYSTDTITWSGNIELTADYFVNAQQTLQVAPGTVVTATGAFKIEVRGNMIAEGTENNPILFTAYDTVGLYDSATISGGWQGIHLLDNDAGLSRFSYCTFEYGKANVPGSWFGAQGRFDTLNGNRGGGIKIFNYQNAEFEHCTFSHNYSRTRGGGVYCDFVQSITFSSCDFVQNKTMVFGGALYCGKIDSLLVTRSTFKLNTAYYYFEGPNGRECFSNGSAIFLDDWYLPSINNIRNNSFFNNYSLTTIVVFSTNSSIVNNVFTNNYNWFVLTFNRLQSSHTVFNNTMANNYYDRGIPGISAYTQDLRFYNNIMWNNLSDSIQINDMAIETFGNIPDINYNLIWEGRAPGSNMITDDPLFVNPAPNYGLASNGWDY
;
A
#
# COMPACT_ATOMS: atom_id res chain seq x y z
N MET A 1 -4.63 58.16 -18.23
CA MET A 1 -5.62 57.08 -18.05
C MET A 1 -5.31 56.02 -19.10
N ASN A 2 -4.50 55.01 -18.74
CA ASN A 2 -4.04 53.97 -19.66
C ASN A 2 -4.43 52.62 -19.07
N ILE A 3 -5.49 52.02 -19.62
CA ILE A 3 -6.00 50.70 -19.25
C ILE A 3 -5.15 49.67 -20.01
N LYS A 4 -4.35 48.88 -19.31
CA LYS A 4 -3.70 47.69 -19.86
C LYS A 4 -4.70 46.54 -19.84
N TYR A 5 -5.07 46.04 -21.01
CA TYR A 5 -5.88 44.84 -21.17
C TYR A 5 -5.06 43.60 -20.76
N MET A 6 -5.58 42.83 -19.81
CA MET A 6 -5.05 41.54 -19.40
C MET A 6 -5.75 40.46 -20.21
N PHE A 7 -5.04 39.82 -21.14
CA PHE A 7 -5.56 38.67 -21.89
C PHE A 7 -5.52 37.43 -21.00
N TYR A 8 -6.69 36.91 -20.63
CA TYR A 8 -6.82 35.58 -20.02
C TYR A 8 -6.81 34.52 -21.12
N LEU A 9 -5.75 33.72 -21.17
CA LEU A 9 -5.66 32.54 -22.02
C LEU A 9 -6.35 31.38 -21.30
N PHE A 10 -7.61 31.10 -21.64
CA PHE A 10 -8.30 29.90 -21.16
C PHE A 10 -7.79 28.69 -21.94
N PHE A 11 -6.98 27.85 -21.30
CA PHE A 11 -6.71 26.50 -21.80
C PHE A 11 -7.97 25.64 -21.61
N PHE A 12 -8.69 25.40 -22.71
CA PHE A 12 -9.70 24.35 -22.78
C PHE A 12 -8.99 23.00 -22.66
N PHE A 13 -9.06 22.37 -21.48
CA PHE A 13 -8.78 20.94 -21.36
C PHE A 13 -10.01 20.20 -21.89
N PRO A 14 -9.89 19.38 -22.96
CA PRO A 14 -10.99 18.52 -23.36
C PRO A 14 -11.26 17.54 -22.22
N ILE A 15 -12.49 17.58 -21.69
CA ILE A 15 -13.01 16.54 -20.81
C ILE A 15 -13.17 15.30 -21.68
N PHE A 16 -12.15 14.45 -21.71
CA PHE A 16 -12.30 13.10 -22.22
C PHE A 16 -13.13 12.34 -21.18
N ASN A 17 -14.43 12.17 -21.46
CA ASN A 17 -15.26 11.19 -20.77
C ASN A 17 -14.77 9.81 -21.23
N TRP A 18 -13.84 9.21 -20.50
CA TRP A 18 -13.55 7.79 -20.61
C TRP A 18 -14.72 7.06 -19.97
N ALA A 19 -15.80 6.85 -20.73
CA ALA A 19 -16.68 5.75 -20.39
C ALA A 19 -15.85 4.49 -20.61
N SER A 20 -15.47 3.82 -19.52
CA SER A 20 -14.88 2.48 -19.58
C SER A 20 -15.79 1.63 -20.48
N PRO A 21 -15.27 0.87 -21.45
CA PRO A 21 -16.11 -0.07 -22.19
C PRO A 21 -16.86 -0.92 -21.16
N MET A 22 -18.18 -1.02 -21.31
CA MET A 22 -18.98 -1.88 -20.42
C MET A 22 -18.37 -3.29 -20.47
N PRO A 23 -18.03 -3.88 -19.32
CA PRO A 23 -17.45 -5.21 -19.31
C PRO A 23 -18.40 -6.17 -20.02
N VAL A 24 -17.89 -6.91 -20.99
CA VAL A 24 -18.59 -8.08 -21.51
C VAL A 24 -18.42 -9.17 -20.46
N TYR A 25 -19.29 -9.17 -19.45
CA TYR A 25 -19.33 -10.25 -18.46
C TYR A 25 -19.63 -11.57 -19.17
N SER A 26 -18.98 -12.64 -18.73
CA SER A 26 -19.22 -13.98 -19.28
C SER A 26 -20.68 -14.41 -19.05
N THR A 27 -21.17 -15.33 -19.88
CA THR A 27 -22.59 -15.74 -19.87
C THR A 27 -23.00 -16.59 -18.66
N ASP A 28 -22.06 -16.98 -17.79
CA ASP A 28 -22.32 -17.80 -16.60
C ASP A 28 -22.00 -17.02 -15.31
N THR A 29 -23.05 -16.46 -14.70
CA THR A 29 -22.96 -15.67 -13.47
C THR A 29 -23.52 -16.44 -12.29
N ILE A 30 -22.72 -16.57 -11.23
CA ILE A 30 -23.13 -17.12 -9.95
C ILE A 30 -23.39 -15.96 -9.00
N THR A 31 -24.56 -15.93 -8.35
CA THR A 31 -24.91 -14.85 -7.41
C THR A 31 -24.89 -15.35 -5.97
N TRP A 32 -24.14 -14.66 -5.12
CA TRP A 32 -24.19 -14.79 -3.67
C TRP A 32 -24.98 -13.65 -3.06
N SER A 33 -25.83 -13.95 -2.07
CA SER A 33 -26.58 -12.96 -1.31
C SER A 33 -26.90 -13.46 0.09
N GLY A 34 -26.96 -12.55 1.07
CA GLY A 34 -27.26 -12.89 2.47
C GLY A 34 -26.04 -13.42 3.24
N ASN A 35 -26.25 -14.39 4.13
CA ASN A 35 -25.16 -14.99 4.90
C ASN A 35 -24.65 -16.24 4.19
N ILE A 36 -23.37 -16.25 3.82
CA ILE A 36 -22.68 -17.36 3.17
C ILE A 36 -21.67 -17.94 4.14
N GLU A 37 -21.80 -19.22 4.45
CA GLU A 37 -20.83 -19.96 5.27
C GLU A 37 -19.88 -20.74 4.35
N LEU A 38 -18.61 -20.36 4.37
CA LEU A 38 -17.57 -21.03 3.59
C LEU A 38 -16.98 -22.17 4.42
N THR A 39 -17.33 -23.42 4.06
CA THR A 39 -16.94 -24.66 4.75
C THR A 39 -15.91 -25.50 3.98
N ALA A 40 -15.54 -25.04 2.80
CA ALA A 40 -14.49 -25.59 1.95
C ALA A 40 -13.98 -24.48 1.02
N ASP A 41 -12.86 -24.71 0.33
CA ASP A 41 -12.44 -23.81 -0.75
C ASP A 41 -13.54 -23.67 -1.81
N TYR A 42 -13.73 -22.45 -2.30
CA TYR A 42 -14.67 -22.16 -3.39
C TYR A 42 -13.91 -21.78 -4.66
N PHE A 43 -14.31 -22.36 -5.79
CA PHE A 43 -13.63 -22.19 -7.07
C PHE A 43 -14.58 -21.61 -8.11
N VAL A 44 -14.16 -20.52 -8.76
CA VAL A 44 -14.87 -19.86 -9.87
C VAL A 44 -14.02 -20.02 -11.12
N ASN A 45 -14.57 -20.66 -12.15
CA ASN A 45 -13.83 -21.02 -13.34
C ASN A 45 -13.62 -19.82 -14.28
N ALA A 46 -12.73 -19.95 -15.27
CA ALA A 46 -12.36 -18.86 -16.18
C ALA A 46 -13.54 -18.25 -16.97
N GLN A 47 -14.60 -19.02 -17.20
CA GLN A 47 -15.79 -18.58 -17.92
C GLN A 47 -16.89 -18.04 -16.99
N GLN A 48 -16.63 -17.92 -15.68
CA GLN A 48 -17.65 -17.57 -14.71
C GLN A 48 -17.41 -16.19 -14.11
N THR A 49 -18.50 -15.54 -13.70
CA THR A 49 -18.44 -14.35 -12.86
C THR A 49 -19.13 -14.64 -11.53
N LEU A 50 -18.42 -14.47 -10.42
CA LEU A 50 -19.02 -14.48 -9.09
C LEU A 50 -19.50 -13.08 -8.75
N GLN A 51 -20.82 -12.90 -8.70
CA GLN A 51 -21.46 -11.67 -8.28
C GLN A 51 -21.88 -11.78 -6.81
N VAL A 52 -21.43 -10.85 -5.98
CA VAL A 52 -21.78 -10.78 -4.55
C VAL A 52 -22.67 -9.56 -4.33
N ALA A 53 -23.91 -9.81 -3.90
CA ALA A 53 -24.91 -8.76 -3.72
C ALA A 53 -24.59 -7.85 -2.51
N PRO A 54 -25.02 -6.58 -2.51
CA PRO A 54 -24.91 -5.69 -1.34
C PRO A 54 -25.45 -6.33 -0.06
N GLY A 55 -24.80 -6.06 1.08
CA GLY A 55 -25.20 -6.59 2.39
C GLY A 55 -24.86 -8.07 2.61
N THR A 56 -24.15 -8.73 1.69
CA THR A 56 -23.72 -10.12 1.86
C THR A 56 -22.62 -10.22 2.91
N VAL A 57 -22.72 -11.22 3.78
CA VAL A 57 -21.68 -11.58 4.76
C VAL A 57 -21.17 -12.98 4.44
N VAL A 58 -19.90 -13.09 4.07
CA VAL A 58 -19.20 -14.34 3.81
C VAL A 58 -18.31 -14.66 5.00
N THR A 59 -18.61 -15.74 5.72
CA THR A 59 -17.86 -16.19 6.90
C THR A 59 -17.22 -17.54 6.64
N ALA A 60 -15.89 -17.60 6.67
CA ALA A 60 -15.16 -18.85 6.55
C ALA A 60 -15.00 -19.55 7.89
N THR A 61 -15.37 -20.83 7.94
CA THR A 61 -15.31 -21.67 9.15
C THR A 61 -13.95 -22.32 9.38
N GLY A 62 -13.00 -22.08 8.48
CA GLY A 62 -11.65 -22.61 8.53
C GLY A 62 -10.74 -21.86 7.57
N ALA A 63 -9.54 -22.40 7.35
CA ALA A 63 -8.53 -21.85 6.46
C ALA A 63 -8.87 -22.12 4.97
N PHE A 64 -10.02 -21.61 4.53
CA PHE A 64 -10.54 -21.77 3.17
C PHE A 64 -10.32 -20.52 2.34
N LYS A 65 -10.10 -20.69 1.04
CA LYS A 65 -9.99 -19.60 0.06
C LYS A 65 -11.18 -19.53 -0.88
N ILE A 66 -11.32 -18.38 -1.53
CA ILE A 66 -12.14 -18.21 -2.72
C ILE A 66 -11.17 -18.02 -3.89
N GLU A 67 -11.00 -19.03 -4.74
CA GLU A 67 -10.16 -18.94 -5.94
C GLU A 67 -11.02 -18.59 -7.16
N VAL A 68 -10.68 -17.50 -7.83
CA VAL A 68 -11.38 -16.95 -8.98
C VAL A 68 -10.43 -16.90 -10.16
N ARG A 69 -10.66 -17.79 -11.13
CA ARG A 69 -10.03 -17.76 -12.45
C ARG A 69 -10.85 -17.02 -13.50
N GLY A 70 -12.12 -16.78 -13.20
CA GLY A 70 -13.00 -15.91 -13.97
C GLY A 70 -12.95 -14.48 -13.45
N ASN A 71 -14.12 -13.88 -13.18
CA ASN A 71 -14.24 -12.54 -12.60
C ASN A 71 -14.99 -12.56 -11.26
N MET A 72 -14.76 -11.55 -10.44
CA MET A 72 -15.53 -11.31 -9.22
C MET A 72 -16.02 -9.87 -9.17
N ILE A 73 -17.33 -9.70 -8.97
CA ILE A 73 -17.99 -8.40 -8.86
C ILE A 73 -18.71 -8.36 -7.51
N ALA A 74 -18.16 -7.60 -6.57
CA ALA A 74 -18.73 -7.40 -5.25
C ALA A 74 -18.94 -5.90 -5.02
N GLU A 75 -20.14 -5.42 -5.36
CA GLU A 75 -20.47 -4.00 -5.30
C GLU A 75 -21.48 -3.77 -4.19
N GLY A 76 -20.98 -3.55 -2.98
CA GLY A 76 -21.77 -3.10 -1.85
C GLY A 76 -22.15 -1.62 -1.97
N THR A 77 -22.80 -1.10 -0.93
CA THR A 77 -23.08 0.33 -0.78
C THR A 77 -22.73 0.78 0.64
N GLU A 78 -22.65 2.08 0.89
CA GLU A 78 -22.41 2.63 2.23
C GLU A 78 -23.41 2.08 3.28
N ASN A 79 -24.68 1.94 2.90
CA ASN A 79 -25.73 1.40 3.78
C ASN A 79 -25.77 -0.13 3.84
N ASN A 80 -25.21 -0.81 2.84
CA ASN A 80 -25.23 -2.27 2.74
C ASN A 80 -23.84 -2.76 2.26
N PRO A 81 -22.80 -2.63 3.10
CA PRO A 81 -21.47 -3.08 2.75
C PRO A 81 -21.43 -4.61 2.66
N ILE A 82 -20.45 -5.13 1.92
CA ILE A 82 -20.19 -6.58 1.83
C ILE A 82 -19.05 -6.92 2.79
N LEU A 83 -19.18 -8.01 3.55
CA LEU A 83 -18.16 -8.47 4.50
C LEU A 83 -17.63 -9.84 4.11
N PHE A 84 -16.30 -9.97 4.07
CA PHE A 84 -15.57 -11.24 3.98
C PHE A 84 -14.71 -11.41 5.24
N THR A 85 -14.98 -12.44 6.03
CA THR A 85 -14.38 -12.61 7.36
C THR A 85 -14.13 -14.09 7.73
N ALA A 86 -13.39 -14.32 8.82
CA ALA A 86 -13.20 -15.64 9.42
C ALA A 86 -14.06 -15.80 10.67
N TYR A 87 -14.55 -17.02 10.90
CA TYR A 87 -15.30 -17.39 12.09
C TYR A 87 -14.42 -17.40 13.37
N ASP A 88 -13.21 -17.93 13.26
CA ASP A 88 -12.26 -18.05 14.36
C ASP A 88 -10.97 -17.27 14.04
N THR A 89 -10.61 -16.35 14.94
CA THR A 89 -9.41 -15.50 14.83
C THR A 89 -8.32 -15.89 15.83
N VAL A 90 -8.55 -16.91 16.66
CA VAL A 90 -7.56 -17.40 17.62
C VAL A 90 -6.37 -18.00 16.87
N GLY A 91 -5.21 -17.39 17.06
CA GLY A 91 -3.97 -17.81 16.40
C GLY A 91 -3.71 -17.12 15.05
N LEU A 92 -4.46 -16.07 14.68
CA LEU A 92 -4.26 -15.32 13.42
C LEU A 92 -2.78 -15.01 13.13
N TYR A 93 -2.06 -14.51 14.14
CA TYR A 93 -0.65 -14.14 14.03
C TYR A 93 0.33 -15.24 14.42
N ASP A 94 -0.16 -16.43 14.77
CA ASP A 94 0.69 -17.59 15.03
C ASP A 94 1.15 -18.22 13.71
N SER A 95 2.43 -18.02 13.39
CA SER A 95 3.06 -18.55 12.18
C SER A 95 3.26 -20.08 12.19
N ALA A 96 3.09 -20.74 13.33
CA ALA A 96 3.20 -22.19 13.45
C ALA A 96 1.95 -22.94 12.99
N THR A 97 0.81 -22.25 12.82
CA THR A 97 -0.48 -22.87 12.49
C THR A 97 -1.18 -22.17 11.32
N ILE A 98 -2.14 -22.87 10.70
CA ILE A 98 -3.06 -22.26 9.71
C ILE A 98 -4.32 -21.68 10.36
N SER A 99 -4.52 -21.89 11.66
CA SER A 99 -5.72 -21.47 12.40
C SER A 99 -5.81 -19.95 12.56
N GLY A 100 -6.99 -19.46 12.91
CA GLY A 100 -7.20 -18.06 13.26
C GLY A 100 -7.42 -17.11 12.07
N GLY A 101 -7.72 -17.64 10.89
CA GLY A 101 -8.04 -16.84 9.73
C GLY A 101 -8.41 -17.69 8.51
N TRP A 102 -8.93 -17.02 7.48
CA TRP A 102 -9.28 -17.62 6.19
C TRP A 102 -8.20 -17.35 5.16
N GLN A 103 -8.15 -18.07 4.04
CA GLN A 103 -7.04 -17.92 3.08
C GLN A 103 -7.24 -16.80 2.06
N GLY A 104 -8.26 -15.95 2.23
CA GLY A 104 -8.50 -14.79 1.39
C GLY A 104 -9.13 -15.11 0.03
N ILE A 105 -9.22 -14.08 -0.82
CA ILE A 105 -9.66 -14.18 -2.21
C ILE A 105 -8.43 -14.23 -3.12
N HIS A 106 -8.42 -15.18 -4.06
CA HIS A 106 -7.33 -15.41 -4.99
C HIS A 106 -7.83 -15.16 -6.41
N LEU A 107 -7.46 -14.03 -7.01
CA LEU A 107 -7.71 -13.72 -8.42
C LEU A 107 -6.52 -14.21 -9.25
N LEU A 108 -6.70 -15.29 -10.02
CA LEU A 108 -5.58 -16.02 -10.63
C LEU A 108 -5.76 -16.27 -12.12
N ASP A 109 -4.66 -16.20 -12.87
CA ASP A 109 -4.52 -16.76 -14.22
C ASP A 109 -5.63 -16.36 -15.21
N ASN A 110 -5.91 -15.06 -15.32
CA ASN A 110 -6.90 -14.53 -16.25
C ASN A 110 -6.38 -13.26 -16.96
N ASP A 111 -5.94 -13.45 -18.20
CA ASP A 111 -5.40 -12.41 -19.06
C ASP A 111 -6.44 -11.42 -19.58
N ALA A 112 -7.73 -11.76 -19.44
CA ALA A 112 -8.89 -10.90 -19.68
C ALA A 112 -9.60 -10.49 -18.37
N GLY A 113 -8.99 -10.77 -17.21
CA GLY A 113 -9.63 -10.69 -15.91
C GLY A 113 -9.98 -9.26 -15.50
N LEU A 114 -11.23 -9.04 -15.11
CA LEU A 114 -11.70 -7.76 -14.60
C LEU A 114 -12.57 -7.98 -13.37
N SER A 115 -12.01 -7.71 -12.20
CA SER A 115 -12.73 -7.80 -10.92
C SER A 115 -12.93 -6.42 -10.29
N ARG A 116 -14.09 -6.19 -9.70
CA ARG A 116 -14.47 -4.90 -9.10
C ARG A 116 -15.05 -5.11 -7.72
N PHE A 117 -14.58 -4.31 -6.78
CA PHE A 117 -14.98 -4.33 -5.39
C PHE A 117 -15.35 -2.92 -4.95
N SER A 118 -16.56 -2.74 -4.43
CA SER A 118 -17.03 -1.47 -3.88
C SER A 118 -17.66 -1.70 -2.51
N TYR A 119 -17.36 -0.86 -1.52
CA TYR A 119 -17.90 -0.96 -0.15
C TYR A 119 -17.75 -2.39 0.44
N CYS A 120 -16.59 -3.00 0.23
CA CYS A 120 -16.26 -4.33 0.73
C CYS A 120 -15.30 -4.24 1.92
N THR A 121 -15.48 -5.10 2.92
CA THR A 121 -14.51 -5.32 4.01
C THR A 121 -13.93 -6.71 3.89
N PHE A 122 -12.60 -6.80 3.88
CA PHE A 122 -11.83 -8.05 3.91
C PHE A 122 -11.03 -8.08 5.21
N GLU A 123 -11.41 -8.97 6.12
CA GLU A 123 -10.78 -9.02 7.44
C GLU A 123 -10.40 -10.43 7.90
N TYR A 124 -9.34 -10.50 8.71
CA TYR A 124 -8.81 -11.74 9.29
C TYR A 124 -8.39 -12.80 8.26
N GLY A 125 -7.96 -12.35 7.08
CA GLY A 125 -7.29 -13.19 6.10
C GLY A 125 -5.89 -13.58 6.58
N LYS A 126 -5.47 -14.83 6.35
CA LYS A 126 -4.24 -15.45 6.82
C LYS A 126 -3.59 -16.27 5.71
N ALA A 127 -2.56 -15.69 5.10
CA ALA A 127 -1.67 -16.38 4.16
C ALA A 127 -0.44 -16.93 4.90
N ASN A 128 -0.56 -18.15 5.44
CA ASN A 128 0.52 -18.83 6.15
C ASN A 128 0.54 -20.32 5.82
N VAL A 129 1.71 -20.81 5.40
CA VAL A 129 1.99 -22.24 5.30
C VAL A 129 3.04 -22.60 6.35
N PRO A 130 2.68 -23.31 7.43
CA PRO A 130 3.63 -23.73 8.45
C PRO A 130 4.80 -24.52 7.86
N GLY A 131 6.02 -24.26 8.34
CA GLY A 131 7.24 -24.97 7.91
C GLY A 131 7.74 -24.66 6.49
N SER A 132 7.03 -23.85 5.71
CA SER A 132 7.40 -23.47 4.33
C SER A 132 8.60 -22.52 4.22
N TRP A 133 9.15 -22.09 5.35
CA TRP A 133 10.11 -20.99 5.43
C TRP A 133 11.54 -21.52 5.50
N PHE A 134 12.29 -21.37 4.40
CA PHE A 134 13.69 -21.80 4.32
C PHE A 134 14.59 -20.69 3.77
N GLY A 135 15.81 -20.60 4.31
CA GLY A 135 16.88 -19.73 3.83
C GLY A 135 17.06 -18.43 4.61
N ALA A 136 18.24 -17.80 4.42
CA ALA A 136 18.53 -16.49 5.01
C ALA A 136 17.46 -15.48 4.55
N GLN A 137 16.88 -14.74 5.49
CA GLN A 137 15.96 -13.62 5.26
C GLN A 137 14.51 -13.95 4.85
N GLY A 138 14.10 -15.22 4.75
CA GLY A 138 12.68 -15.53 4.51
C GLY A 138 12.12 -15.12 3.14
N ARG A 139 13.00 -14.79 2.20
CA ARG A 139 12.61 -14.34 0.85
C ARG A 139 12.08 -15.48 -0.03
N PHE A 140 12.41 -16.73 0.30
CA PHE A 140 12.06 -17.89 -0.49
C PHE A 140 10.83 -18.59 0.09
N ASP A 141 9.68 -18.28 -0.50
CA ASP A 141 8.44 -19.03 -0.29
C ASP A 141 8.41 -20.19 -1.28
N THR A 142 8.68 -21.40 -0.80
CA THR A 142 8.71 -22.60 -1.64
C THR A 142 7.32 -23.17 -1.93
N LEU A 143 6.29 -22.74 -1.19
CA LEU A 143 4.94 -23.31 -1.26
C LEU A 143 3.88 -22.32 -1.79
N ASN A 144 4.27 -21.11 -2.19
CA ASN A 144 3.42 -20.07 -2.83
C ASN A 144 2.15 -19.65 -2.06
N GLY A 145 1.98 -20.10 -0.81
CA GLY A 145 0.80 -19.87 0.04
C GLY A 145 1.00 -18.82 1.13
N ASN A 146 2.12 -18.09 1.12
CA ASN A 146 2.48 -17.14 2.19
C ASN A 146 2.26 -15.67 1.82
N ARG A 147 1.39 -15.38 0.84
CA ARG A 147 1.24 -14.06 0.22
C ARG A 147 -0.23 -13.69 0.07
N GLY A 148 -0.55 -12.42 0.32
CA GLY A 148 -1.90 -11.86 0.17
C GLY A 148 -2.84 -12.35 1.27
N GLY A 149 -2.74 -11.77 2.47
CA GLY A 149 -3.54 -12.23 3.60
C GLY A 149 -5.04 -12.14 3.34
N GLY A 150 -5.53 -10.97 2.90
CA GLY A 150 -6.93 -10.79 2.50
C GLY A 150 -7.17 -11.09 1.02
N ILE A 151 -6.30 -10.55 0.14
CA ILE A 151 -6.42 -10.77 -1.30
C ILE A 151 -5.05 -11.09 -1.93
N LYS A 152 -5.04 -12.09 -2.80
CA LYS A 152 -3.93 -12.43 -3.69
C LYS A 152 -4.38 -12.25 -5.14
N ILE A 153 -3.63 -11.49 -5.91
CA ILE A 153 -3.84 -11.25 -7.33
C ILE A 153 -2.57 -11.67 -8.05
N PHE A 154 -2.67 -12.62 -8.97
CA PHE A 154 -1.52 -13.16 -9.67
C PHE A 154 -1.85 -13.50 -11.12
N ASN A 155 -1.06 -13.00 -12.07
CA ASN A 155 -1.25 -13.27 -13.49
C ASN A 155 -2.69 -12.93 -13.92
N TYR A 156 -3.11 -11.70 -13.64
CA TYR A 156 -4.48 -11.24 -13.78
C TYR A 156 -4.50 -9.86 -14.43
N GLN A 157 -5.49 -9.54 -15.25
CA GLN A 157 -5.44 -8.29 -16.01
C GLN A 157 -5.70 -7.05 -15.14
N ASN A 158 -6.91 -6.90 -14.59
CA ASN A 158 -7.34 -5.67 -13.93
C ASN A 158 -8.14 -5.92 -12.65
N ALA A 159 -7.84 -5.20 -11.58
CA ALA A 159 -8.63 -5.20 -10.35
C ALA A 159 -8.83 -3.79 -9.79
N GLU A 160 -10.07 -3.48 -9.42
CA GLU A 160 -10.46 -2.17 -8.90
C GLU A 160 -11.11 -2.30 -7.51
N PHE A 161 -10.66 -1.46 -6.59
CA PHE A 161 -11.16 -1.37 -5.23
C PHE A 161 -11.56 0.07 -4.92
N GLU A 162 -12.82 0.25 -4.55
CA GLU A 162 -13.39 1.54 -4.22
C GLU A 162 -14.09 1.46 -2.86
N HIS A 163 -13.82 2.40 -1.94
CA HIS A 163 -14.46 2.41 -0.62
C HIS A 163 -14.32 1.08 0.14
N CYS A 164 -13.21 0.38 -0.06
CA CYS A 164 -12.96 -0.93 0.55
C CYS A 164 -12.08 -0.83 1.79
N THR A 165 -12.27 -1.75 2.73
CA THR A 165 -11.45 -1.88 3.94
C THR A 165 -10.71 -3.22 3.94
N PHE A 166 -9.41 -3.19 4.19
CA PHE A 166 -8.55 -4.34 4.44
C PHE A 166 -8.08 -4.28 5.89
N SER A 167 -8.60 -5.16 6.75
CA SER A 167 -8.42 -5.06 8.20
C SER A 167 -7.84 -6.33 8.81
N HIS A 168 -6.82 -6.21 9.67
CA HIS A 168 -6.28 -7.35 10.43
C HIS A 168 -5.83 -8.54 9.57
N ASN A 169 -5.46 -8.32 8.31
CA ASN A 169 -4.99 -9.42 7.48
C ASN A 169 -3.52 -9.70 7.75
N TYR A 170 -3.15 -10.98 7.68
CA TYR A 170 -1.80 -11.46 7.94
C TYR A 170 -1.27 -12.24 6.73
N SER A 171 -0.04 -11.93 6.32
CA SER A 171 0.72 -12.81 5.44
C SER A 171 2.09 -13.09 6.03
N ARG A 172 2.58 -14.32 5.86
CA ARG A 172 3.90 -14.66 6.38
C ARG A 172 5.00 -13.93 5.60
N THR A 173 4.87 -13.76 4.28
CA THR A 173 5.95 -13.19 3.45
C THR A 173 5.64 -11.81 2.88
N ARG A 174 4.53 -11.67 2.14
CA ARG A 174 4.29 -10.47 1.33
C ARG A 174 2.83 -10.10 1.23
N GLY A 175 2.53 -8.80 1.33
CA GLY A 175 1.16 -8.28 1.17
C GLY A 175 0.27 -8.75 2.31
N GLY A 176 0.39 -8.14 3.49
CA GLY A 176 -0.43 -8.52 4.65
C GLY A 176 -1.92 -8.36 4.35
N GLY A 177 -2.31 -7.23 3.75
CA GLY A 177 -3.64 -7.02 3.17
C GLY A 177 -3.75 -7.63 1.78
N VAL A 178 -2.99 -7.05 0.84
CA VAL A 178 -3.08 -7.38 -0.59
C VAL A 178 -1.71 -7.68 -1.17
N TYR A 179 -1.65 -8.75 -1.96
CA TYR A 179 -0.53 -9.09 -2.83
C TYR A 179 -0.98 -9.02 -4.29
N CYS A 180 -0.23 -8.29 -5.13
CA CYS A 180 -0.37 -8.19 -6.57
C CYS A 180 0.96 -8.61 -7.22
N ASP A 181 0.93 -9.49 -8.22
CA ASP A 181 2.12 -9.78 -9.04
C ASP A 181 1.73 -10.21 -10.45
N PHE A 182 2.43 -9.70 -11.47
CA PHE A 182 2.06 -9.86 -12.88
C PHE A 182 0.63 -9.40 -13.15
N VAL A 183 0.38 -8.11 -12.95
CA VAL A 183 -0.94 -7.49 -13.13
C VAL A 183 -0.84 -6.28 -14.06
N GLN A 184 -1.78 -6.10 -14.98
CA GLN A 184 -1.73 -4.94 -15.89
C GLN A 184 -2.07 -3.65 -15.12
N SER A 185 -3.23 -3.58 -14.49
CA SER A 185 -3.64 -2.40 -13.72
C SER A 185 -4.30 -2.76 -12.40
N ILE A 186 -3.95 -2.03 -11.36
CA ILE A 186 -4.62 -2.12 -10.06
C ILE A 186 -4.90 -0.73 -9.50
N THR A 187 -6.14 -0.53 -9.06
CA THR A 187 -6.59 0.75 -8.51
C THR A 187 -7.19 0.59 -7.12
N PHE A 188 -6.74 1.43 -6.20
CA PHE A 188 -7.33 1.60 -4.87
C PHE A 188 -7.75 3.07 -4.73
N SER A 189 -9.05 3.32 -4.60
CA SER A 189 -9.59 4.65 -4.38
C SER A 189 -10.45 4.69 -3.13
N SER A 190 -10.18 5.65 -2.25
CA SER A 190 -10.95 5.81 -1.01
C SER A 190 -10.95 4.55 -0.13
N CYS A 191 -9.84 3.83 -0.08
CA CYS A 191 -9.73 2.56 0.66
C CYS A 191 -8.99 2.72 1.98
N ASP A 192 -9.30 1.87 2.94
CA ASP A 192 -8.64 1.83 4.25
C ASP A 192 -7.88 0.51 4.44
N PHE A 193 -6.57 0.61 4.68
CA PHE A 193 -5.71 -0.50 5.06
C PHE A 193 -5.33 -0.35 6.52
N VAL A 194 -5.90 -1.19 7.38
CA VAL A 194 -5.82 -1.05 8.84
C VAL A 194 -5.27 -2.31 9.48
N GLN A 195 -4.21 -2.18 10.27
CA GLN A 195 -3.66 -3.27 11.09
C GLN A 195 -3.30 -4.53 10.30
N ASN A 196 -2.96 -4.38 9.02
CA ASN A 196 -2.46 -5.50 8.23
C ASN A 196 -0.99 -5.76 8.59
N LYS A 197 -0.62 -7.03 8.65
CA LYS A 197 0.69 -7.46 9.12
C LYS A 197 1.35 -8.41 8.14
N THR A 198 2.62 -8.17 7.88
CA THR A 198 3.49 -9.14 7.22
C THR A 198 4.81 -9.27 7.97
N MET A 199 5.52 -10.37 7.76
CA MET A 199 6.89 -10.48 8.29
C MET A 199 7.88 -9.75 7.39
N VAL A 200 7.75 -9.80 6.05
CA VAL A 200 8.82 -9.31 5.16
C VAL A 200 8.44 -8.02 4.44
N PHE A 201 7.54 -8.06 3.45
CA PHE A 201 7.32 -6.91 2.56
C PHE A 201 5.86 -6.56 2.34
N GLY A 202 5.52 -5.26 2.40
CA GLY A 202 4.16 -4.81 2.10
C GLY A 202 3.19 -5.19 3.22
N GLY A 203 3.29 -4.52 4.37
CA GLY A 203 2.40 -4.78 5.52
C GLY A 203 0.93 -4.66 5.15
N ALA A 204 0.56 -3.61 4.41
CA ALA A 204 -0.73 -3.51 3.74
C ALA A 204 -0.70 -4.03 2.31
N LEU A 205 0.12 -3.43 1.45
CA LEU A 205 0.12 -3.66 0.01
C LEU A 205 1.52 -4.06 -0.49
N TYR A 206 1.60 -5.18 -1.19
CA TYR A 206 2.74 -5.54 -2.02
C TYR A 206 2.30 -5.62 -3.46
N CYS A 207 2.92 -4.86 -4.36
CA CYS A 207 2.78 -5.05 -5.81
C CYS A 207 4.14 -5.32 -6.46
N GLY A 208 4.26 -6.43 -7.17
CA GLY A 208 5.38 -6.75 -8.06
C GLY A 208 4.92 -6.78 -9.52
N LYS A 209 5.81 -6.46 -10.46
CA LYS A 209 5.57 -6.56 -11.92
C LYS A 209 4.18 -6.09 -12.35
N ILE A 210 3.98 -4.77 -12.33
CA ILE A 210 2.70 -4.15 -12.65
C ILE A 210 2.87 -3.04 -13.68
N ASP A 211 1.99 -2.94 -14.67
CA ASP A 211 2.11 -1.84 -15.64
C ASP A 211 1.63 -0.52 -15.02
N SER A 212 0.56 -0.57 -14.21
CA SER A 212 -0.02 0.62 -13.57
C SER A 212 -0.57 0.36 -12.17
N LEU A 213 -0.20 1.23 -11.23
CA LEU A 213 -0.82 1.32 -9.90
C LEU A 213 -1.35 2.73 -9.67
N LEU A 214 -2.60 2.82 -9.22
CA LEU A 214 -3.16 4.03 -8.65
C LEU A 214 -3.61 3.78 -7.20
N VAL A 215 -3.06 4.53 -6.26
CA VAL A 215 -3.54 4.60 -4.87
C VAL A 215 -3.92 6.04 -4.57
N THR A 216 -5.20 6.28 -4.31
CA THR A 216 -5.70 7.64 -4.10
C THR A 216 -6.75 7.75 -2.99
N ARG A 217 -6.73 8.86 -2.25
CA ARG A 217 -7.70 9.15 -1.17
C ARG A 217 -7.80 8.04 -0.13
N SER A 218 -6.73 7.26 0.03
CA SER A 218 -6.72 6.06 0.84
C SER A 218 -5.93 6.26 2.14
N THR A 219 -6.24 5.43 3.13
CA THR A 219 -5.59 5.46 4.44
C THR A 219 -4.80 4.18 4.69
N PHE A 220 -3.57 4.31 5.19
CA PHE A 220 -2.74 3.21 5.65
C PHE A 220 -2.41 3.44 7.12
N LYS A 221 -3.09 2.71 8.00
CA LYS A 221 -3.05 2.86 9.45
C LYS A 221 -2.54 1.60 10.13
N LEU A 222 -1.58 1.74 11.04
CA LEU A 222 -1.14 0.65 11.92
C LEU A 222 -0.67 -0.62 11.19
N ASN A 223 -0.28 -0.49 9.91
CA ASN A 223 0.21 -1.63 9.16
C ASN A 223 1.65 -1.93 9.56
N THR A 224 1.99 -3.20 9.62
CA THR A 224 3.27 -3.66 10.17
C THR A 224 3.98 -4.55 9.17
N ALA A 225 5.22 -4.23 8.83
CA ALA A 225 6.16 -5.16 8.21
C ALA A 225 7.35 -5.30 9.17
N TYR A 226 7.40 -6.40 9.91
CA TYR A 226 8.41 -6.56 10.96
C TYR A 226 8.98 -7.96 11.05
N TYR A 227 10.24 -8.07 10.63
CA TYR A 227 11.09 -9.24 10.81
C TYR A 227 12.53 -8.77 11.02
N TYR A 228 13.09 -9.19 12.13
CA TYR A 228 14.48 -8.97 12.49
C TYR A 228 15.11 -10.27 12.95
N PHE A 229 16.43 -10.34 12.82
CA PHE A 229 17.25 -11.37 13.42
C PHE A 229 18.29 -10.71 14.33
N GLU A 230 18.47 -11.26 15.52
CA GLU A 230 19.56 -10.87 16.42
C GLU A 230 20.77 -11.76 16.11
N GLY A 231 21.77 -11.18 15.44
CA GLY A 231 23.01 -11.87 15.09
C GLY A 231 24.19 -11.41 15.95
N PRO A 232 25.38 -12.03 15.76
CA PRO A 232 26.60 -11.62 16.45
C PRO A 232 27.01 -10.16 16.15
N ASN A 233 26.50 -9.56 15.07
CA ASN A 233 26.71 -8.16 14.69
C ASN A 233 25.56 -7.23 15.15
N GLY A 234 24.61 -7.74 15.94
CA GLY A 234 23.43 -7.02 16.42
C GLY A 234 22.16 -7.33 15.62
N ARG A 235 21.15 -6.48 15.82
CA ARG A 235 19.84 -6.58 15.18
C ARG A 235 19.93 -6.22 13.69
N GLU A 236 19.58 -7.17 12.83
CA GLU A 236 19.38 -6.95 11.39
C GLU A 236 17.89 -7.02 11.07
N CYS A 237 17.29 -5.91 10.65
CA CYS A 237 15.91 -5.85 10.18
C CYS A 237 15.88 -6.09 8.66
N PHE A 238 15.02 -6.99 8.19
CA PHE A 238 14.87 -7.29 6.75
C PHE A 238 13.54 -6.79 6.18
N SER A 239 12.63 -6.41 7.05
CA SER A 239 11.25 -6.09 6.70
C SER A 239 11.07 -4.64 6.27
N ASN A 240 10.36 -4.42 5.18
CA ASN A 240 10.26 -3.12 4.52
C ASN A 240 8.86 -2.89 3.94
N GLY A 241 8.46 -1.62 3.82
CA GLY A 241 7.20 -1.24 3.18
C GLY A 241 6.01 -1.62 4.06
N SER A 242 5.92 -1.08 5.28
CA SER A 242 4.78 -1.35 6.16
C SER A 242 3.44 -0.97 5.51
N ALA A 243 3.41 0.13 4.74
CA ALA A 243 2.24 0.49 3.97
C ALA A 243 2.30 -0.14 2.57
N ILE A 244 3.30 0.25 1.77
CA ILE A 244 3.37 -0.15 0.36
C ILE A 244 4.79 -0.63 0.03
N PHE A 245 4.88 -1.77 -0.67
CA PHE A 245 6.11 -2.24 -1.28
C PHE A 245 5.89 -2.44 -2.78
N LEU A 246 6.63 -1.70 -3.60
CA LEU A 246 6.62 -1.81 -5.06
C LEU A 246 7.88 -2.53 -5.53
N ASP A 247 7.72 -3.74 -6.07
CA ASP A 247 8.79 -4.62 -6.56
C ASP A 247 8.73 -4.81 -8.08
N ASP A 248 8.81 -3.74 -8.85
CA ASP A 248 8.85 -3.83 -10.31
C ASP A 248 10.27 -3.69 -10.85
N TRP A 249 10.82 -4.76 -11.42
CA TRP A 249 12.16 -4.79 -12.01
C TRP A 249 12.18 -4.87 -13.53
N TYR A 250 11.07 -5.19 -14.19
CA TYR A 250 11.10 -5.73 -15.56
C TYR A 250 10.59 -4.77 -16.63
N LEU A 251 9.60 -3.92 -16.32
CA LEU A 251 8.95 -3.06 -17.31
C LEU A 251 8.80 -1.63 -16.80
N PRO A 252 8.64 -0.64 -17.71
CA PRO A 252 8.32 0.72 -17.30
C PRO A 252 6.90 0.78 -16.72
N SER A 253 6.81 0.64 -15.39
CA SER A 253 5.56 0.80 -14.65
C SER A 253 5.22 2.28 -14.40
N ILE A 254 3.94 2.60 -14.27
CA ILE A 254 3.43 3.91 -13.85
C ILE A 254 2.75 3.76 -12.50
N ASN A 255 3.40 4.27 -11.44
CA ASN A 255 2.87 4.17 -10.08
C ASN A 255 2.48 5.56 -9.56
N ASN A 256 1.20 5.78 -9.29
CA ASN A 256 0.68 7.05 -8.78
C ASN A 256 0.09 6.86 -7.39
N ILE A 257 0.74 7.44 -6.39
CA ILE A 257 0.34 7.40 -4.98
C ILE A 257 0.03 8.84 -4.57
N ARG A 258 -1.25 9.19 -4.47
CA ARG A 258 -1.65 10.58 -4.24
C ARG A 258 -2.80 10.79 -3.27
N ASN A 259 -2.79 11.91 -2.54
CA ASN A 259 -3.88 12.28 -1.64
C ASN A 259 -4.16 11.21 -0.56
N ASN A 260 -3.13 10.50 -0.10
CA ASN A 260 -3.28 9.43 0.89
C ASN A 260 -2.74 9.84 2.26
N SER A 261 -3.19 9.12 3.29
CA SER A 261 -2.70 9.28 4.67
C SER A 261 -1.99 8.00 5.12
N PHE A 262 -0.78 8.13 5.65
CA PHE A 262 0.04 7.05 6.17
C PHE A 262 0.40 7.35 7.63
N PHE A 263 -0.19 6.62 8.57
CA PHE A 263 0.06 6.88 9.98
C PHE A 263 0.18 5.65 10.86
N ASN A 264 1.02 5.78 11.88
CA ASN A 264 1.32 4.75 12.88
C ASN A 264 1.77 3.42 12.26
N ASN A 265 2.34 3.44 11.05
CA ASN A 265 2.87 2.22 10.42
C ASN A 265 4.24 1.88 11.01
N TYR A 266 4.55 0.58 11.05
CA TYR A 266 5.74 0.06 11.74
C TYR A 266 6.56 -0.87 10.83
N SER A 267 7.75 -0.43 10.43
CA SER A 267 8.75 -1.19 9.67
C SER A 267 10.06 -0.41 9.52
N LEU A 268 11.01 -0.86 8.70
CA LEU A 268 12.13 -0.01 8.28
C LEU A 268 11.71 1.17 7.40
N THR A 269 10.71 0.97 6.54
CA THR A 269 10.30 1.99 5.57
C THR A 269 8.78 2.02 5.35
N THR A 270 8.13 3.19 5.37
CA THR A 270 6.69 3.28 5.11
C THR A 270 6.33 2.81 3.68
N ILE A 271 6.95 3.42 2.66
CA ILE A 271 6.79 3.06 1.25
C ILE A 271 8.15 2.76 0.61
N VAL A 272 8.24 1.59 -0.02
CA VAL A 272 9.43 1.17 -0.76
C VAL A 272 9.12 1.14 -2.25
N VAL A 273 10.01 1.73 -3.03
CA VAL A 273 9.88 1.86 -4.49
C VAL A 273 11.10 1.25 -5.18
N PHE A 274 10.92 0.07 -5.78
CA PHE A 274 11.88 -0.51 -6.73
C PHE A 274 11.46 -0.30 -8.19
N SER A 275 10.34 0.37 -8.45
CA SER A 275 9.84 0.58 -9.82
C SER A 275 10.63 1.60 -10.63
N THR A 276 10.46 1.60 -11.95
CA THR A 276 11.13 2.57 -12.85
C THR A 276 10.57 3.98 -12.72
N ASN A 277 9.27 4.12 -12.47
CA ASN A 277 8.63 5.42 -12.37
C ASN A 277 7.59 5.45 -11.26
N SER A 278 7.60 6.55 -10.49
CA SER A 278 6.53 6.82 -9.54
C SER A 278 6.26 8.30 -9.39
N SER A 279 5.02 8.63 -9.07
CA SER A 279 4.61 9.94 -8.58
C SER A 279 3.99 9.80 -7.20
N ILE A 280 4.60 10.46 -6.21
CA ILE A 280 4.16 10.45 -4.81
C ILE A 280 3.76 11.88 -4.46
N VAL A 281 2.46 12.11 -4.34
CA VAL A 281 1.89 13.46 -4.43
C VAL A 281 0.89 13.75 -3.33
N ASN A 282 1.01 14.88 -2.66
CA ASN A 282 -0.03 15.35 -1.74
C ASN A 282 -0.43 14.28 -0.70
N ASN A 283 0.54 13.52 -0.21
CA ASN A 283 0.32 12.53 0.84
C ASN A 283 0.79 13.08 2.19
N VAL A 284 0.21 12.54 3.25
CA VAL A 284 0.56 12.86 4.63
C VAL A 284 1.15 11.61 5.29
N PHE A 285 2.38 11.71 5.78
CA PHE A 285 3.11 10.66 6.51
C PHE A 285 3.36 11.14 7.92
N THR A 286 2.62 10.60 8.89
CA THR A 286 2.72 11.07 10.28
C THR A 286 2.80 9.94 11.27
N ASN A 287 3.54 10.13 12.37
CA ASN A 287 3.61 9.19 13.49
C ASN A 287 4.05 7.77 13.11
N ASN A 288 4.70 7.59 11.95
CA ASN A 288 5.18 6.27 11.58
C ASN A 288 6.49 5.97 12.31
N TYR A 289 6.65 4.72 12.72
CA TYR A 289 7.89 4.22 13.28
C TYR A 289 8.70 3.58 12.16
N ASN A 290 9.55 4.37 11.49
CA ASN A 290 10.32 3.95 10.33
C ASN A 290 11.65 4.70 10.22
N TRP A 291 12.71 4.01 9.81
CA TRP A 291 13.98 4.65 9.47
C TRP A 291 13.82 5.56 8.26
N PHE A 292 13.07 5.12 7.25
CA PHE A 292 12.75 5.96 6.10
C PHE A 292 11.24 6.06 5.91
N VAL A 293 10.76 7.24 5.58
CA VAL A 293 9.37 7.40 5.12
C VAL A 293 9.24 6.85 3.70
N LEU A 294 10.17 7.23 2.82
CA LEU A 294 10.23 6.76 1.44
C LEU A 294 11.62 6.20 1.13
N THR A 295 11.66 5.10 0.37
CA THR A 295 12.91 4.66 -0.26
C THR A 295 12.73 4.41 -1.74
N PHE A 296 13.71 4.86 -2.53
CA PHE A 296 13.83 4.57 -3.97
C PHE A 296 15.10 3.76 -4.18
N ASN A 297 14.99 2.56 -4.73
CA ASN A 297 16.11 1.60 -4.74
C ASN A 297 16.39 1.02 -6.13
N ARG A 298 16.33 1.84 -7.17
CA ARG A 298 16.55 1.40 -8.54
C ARG A 298 17.33 2.43 -9.35
N LEU A 299 18.47 2.04 -9.89
CA LEU A 299 19.12 2.82 -10.96
C LEU A 299 18.26 2.81 -12.22
N GLN A 300 18.42 3.84 -13.05
CA GLN A 300 17.65 4.01 -14.29
C GLN A 300 16.15 4.14 -14.03
N SER A 301 15.80 4.85 -12.97
CA SER A 301 14.42 5.21 -12.64
C SER A 301 14.24 6.72 -12.51
N SER A 302 13.00 7.19 -12.67
CA SER A 302 12.61 8.59 -12.53
C SER A 302 11.41 8.72 -11.59
N HIS A 303 11.56 9.52 -10.54
CA HIS A 303 10.53 9.68 -9.53
C HIS A 303 10.22 11.15 -9.28
N THR A 304 8.93 11.43 -9.09
CA THR A 304 8.44 12.74 -8.69
C THR A 304 7.83 12.66 -7.30
N VAL A 305 8.24 13.54 -6.42
CA VAL A 305 7.74 13.62 -5.05
C VAL A 305 7.40 15.07 -4.76
N PHE A 306 6.12 15.39 -4.68
CA PHE A 306 5.70 16.79 -4.51
C PHE A 306 4.50 16.99 -3.60
N ASN A 307 4.47 18.14 -2.92
CA ASN A 307 3.41 18.56 -2.03
C ASN A 307 3.11 17.56 -0.89
N ASN A 308 4.07 16.73 -0.48
CA ASN A 308 3.86 15.79 0.63
C ASN A 308 4.22 16.44 1.96
N THR A 309 3.55 16.00 3.02
CA THR A 309 3.90 16.34 4.40
C THR A 309 4.39 15.10 5.13
N MET A 310 5.62 15.13 5.63
CA MET A 310 6.26 14.05 6.40
C MET A 310 6.66 14.60 7.75
N ALA A 311 5.82 14.39 8.76
CA ALA A 311 6.01 15.03 10.05
C ALA A 311 5.80 14.09 11.23
N ASN A 312 6.54 14.30 12.31
CA ASN A 312 6.42 13.50 13.54
C ASN A 312 6.60 11.99 13.33
N ASN A 313 7.39 11.59 12.34
CA ASN A 313 7.82 10.19 12.21
C ASN A 313 9.01 9.95 13.15
N TYR A 314 9.19 8.72 13.61
CA TYR A 314 10.19 8.39 14.62
C TYR A 314 10.98 7.12 14.26
N TYR A 315 12.27 7.12 14.59
CA TYR A 315 13.09 5.91 14.58
C TYR A 315 14.25 6.04 15.57
N ASP A 316 14.70 4.93 16.15
CA ASP A 316 15.69 4.97 17.24
C ASP A 316 17.07 5.51 16.80
N ARG A 317 17.38 5.56 15.49
CA ARG A 317 18.70 5.96 14.96
C ARG A 317 18.62 6.70 13.63
N GLY A 318 19.08 7.95 13.58
CA GLY A 318 19.06 8.76 12.36
C GLY A 318 17.68 9.34 12.05
N ILE A 319 17.61 10.23 11.08
CA ILE A 319 16.42 11.03 10.82
C ILE A 319 15.43 10.23 9.96
N PRO A 320 14.17 10.03 10.41
CA PRO A 320 13.12 9.49 9.56
C PRO A 320 12.94 10.34 8.32
N GLY A 321 13.37 9.80 7.18
CA GLY A 321 13.65 10.62 6.01
C GLY A 321 13.41 9.90 4.70
N ILE A 322 14.24 10.21 3.71
CA ILE A 322 14.20 9.60 2.38
C ILE A 322 15.57 9.03 2.06
N SER A 323 15.61 7.80 1.56
CA SER A 323 16.80 7.22 0.94
C SER A 323 16.55 7.00 -0.54
N ALA A 324 17.44 7.50 -1.39
CA ALA A 324 17.26 7.49 -2.83
C ALA A 324 18.51 7.00 -3.55
N TYR A 325 18.40 5.83 -4.16
CA TYR A 325 19.31 5.29 -5.16
C TYR A 325 18.56 5.22 -6.49
N THR A 326 18.61 6.31 -7.25
CA THR A 326 17.83 6.52 -8.48
C THR A 326 18.55 7.44 -9.47
N GLN A 327 18.14 7.42 -10.74
CA GLN A 327 18.75 8.25 -11.79
C GLN A 327 18.24 9.69 -11.75
N ASP A 328 16.93 9.88 -11.55
CA ASP A 328 16.25 11.17 -11.54
C ASP A 328 15.24 11.23 -10.40
N LEU A 329 15.55 11.99 -9.35
CA LEU A 329 14.61 12.30 -8.27
C LEU A 329 14.29 13.78 -8.31
N ARG A 330 13.01 14.08 -8.54
CA ARG A 330 12.44 15.42 -8.52
C ARG A 330 11.64 15.61 -7.24
N PHE A 331 12.16 16.42 -6.33
CA PHE A 331 11.62 16.58 -4.98
C PHE A 331 11.35 18.07 -4.69
N TYR A 332 10.08 18.47 -4.73
CA TYR A 332 9.69 19.88 -4.58
C TYR A 332 8.45 20.09 -3.70
N ASN A 333 8.40 21.23 -3.02
CA ASN A 333 7.25 21.67 -2.24
C ASN A 333 6.83 20.65 -1.16
N ASN A 334 7.76 19.86 -0.65
CA ASN A 334 7.47 18.94 0.45
C ASN A 334 7.82 19.60 1.78
N ILE A 335 7.16 19.12 2.84
CA ILE A 335 7.43 19.49 4.22
C ILE A 335 7.97 18.25 4.93
N MET A 336 9.19 18.33 5.46
CA MET A 336 9.81 17.33 6.32
C MET A 336 10.17 17.99 7.66
N TRP A 337 9.34 17.78 8.67
CA TRP A 337 9.42 18.54 9.92
C TRP A 337 9.18 17.69 11.16
N ASN A 338 9.94 17.95 12.23
CA ASN A 338 9.81 17.24 13.49
C ASN A 338 9.87 15.70 13.34
N ASN A 339 10.67 15.18 12.41
CA ASN A 339 10.95 13.75 12.34
C ASN A 339 12.06 13.44 13.36
N LEU A 340 11.75 12.60 14.34
CA LEU A 340 12.47 12.46 15.59
C LEU A 340 13.32 11.19 15.65
N SER A 341 14.41 11.26 16.41
CA SER A 341 15.21 10.11 16.78
C SER A 341 15.93 10.36 18.10
N ASP A 342 16.12 9.30 18.88
CA ASP A 342 16.95 9.34 20.10
C ASP A 342 18.43 9.62 19.80
N SER A 343 18.87 9.41 18.56
CA SER A 343 20.25 9.62 18.13
C SER A 343 20.31 10.22 16.74
N ILE A 344 20.37 11.55 16.66
CA ILE A 344 20.71 12.30 15.44
C ILE A 344 22.16 12.76 15.52
N GLN A 345 22.99 12.31 14.58
CA GLN A 345 24.38 12.74 14.43
C GLN A 345 24.46 14.03 13.60
N ILE A 346 25.59 14.76 13.73
CA ILE A 346 25.79 16.03 13.02
C ILE A 346 25.75 15.88 11.48
N ASN A 347 26.12 14.71 10.98
CA ASN A 347 26.17 14.41 9.55
C ASN A 347 24.94 13.65 9.04
N ASP A 348 23.95 13.37 9.90
CA ASP A 348 22.73 12.69 9.47
C ASP A 348 21.91 13.60 8.56
N MET A 349 21.40 13.03 7.47
CA MET A 349 20.62 13.74 6.46
C MET A 349 19.16 13.26 6.50
N ALA A 350 18.23 14.20 6.37
CA ALA A 350 16.82 13.88 6.16
C ALA A 350 16.56 13.31 4.77
N ILE A 351 17.38 13.69 3.78
CA ILE A 351 17.36 13.09 2.45
C ILE A 351 18.77 12.60 2.10
N GLU A 352 18.90 11.29 1.97
CA GLU A 352 20.12 10.61 1.55
C GLU A 352 19.98 10.22 0.08
N THR A 353 20.94 10.63 -0.75
CA THR A 353 20.95 10.28 -2.17
C THR A 353 22.28 9.66 -2.57
N PHE A 354 22.22 8.57 -3.31
CA PHE A 354 23.37 7.82 -3.79
C PHE A 354 23.39 7.81 -5.32
N GLY A 355 24.49 8.26 -5.92
CA GLY A 355 24.64 8.32 -7.38
C GLY A 355 24.57 9.74 -7.93
N ASN A 356 23.55 10.02 -8.74
CA ASN A 356 23.41 11.31 -9.46
C ASN A 356 23.02 12.47 -8.53
N ILE A 357 23.20 13.70 -9.02
CA ILE A 357 22.75 14.92 -8.33
C ILE A 357 21.21 14.99 -8.46
N PRO A 358 20.45 14.83 -7.37
CA PRO A 358 18.99 14.90 -7.41
C PRO A 358 18.51 16.35 -7.56
N ASP A 359 17.33 16.55 -8.14
CA ASP A 359 16.69 17.86 -8.22
C ASP A 359 15.78 18.07 -7.00
N ILE A 360 16.40 18.48 -5.89
CA ILE A 360 15.75 18.71 -4.60
C ILE A 360 15.75 20.21 -4.32
N ASN A 361 14.61 20.86 -4.55
CA ASN A 361 14.50 22.31 -4.45
C ASN A 361 13.15 22.75 -3.88
N TYR A 362 13.11 23.90 -3.21
CA TYR A 362 11.87 24.51 -2.70
C TYR A 362 11.13 23.63 -1.69
N ASN A 363 11.85 23.04 -0.75
CA ASN A 363 11.28 22.20 0.31
C ASN A 363 11.45 22.87 1.67
N LEU A 364 10.53 22.59 2.58
CA LEU A 364 10.69 22.90 3.99
C LEU A 364 11.26 21.68 4.68
N ILE A 365 12.53 21.72 5.08
CA ILE A 365 13.25 20.59 5.68
C ILE A 365 13.94 21.06 6.96
N TRP A 366 13.66 20.37 8.07
CA TRP A 366 14.26 20.68 9.36
C TRP A 366 15.79 20.73 9.29
N GLU A 367 16.36 21.85 9.74
CA GLU A 367 17.80 22.17 9.72
C GLU A 367 18.45 22.16 8.33
N GLY A 368 17.66 22.08 7.25
CA GLY A 368 18.17 22.07 5.88
C GLY A 368 18.99 20.82 5.53
N ARG A 369 18.77 19.70 6.24
CA ARG A 369 19.54 18.44 6.10
C ARG A 369 19.20 17.65 4.83
N ALA A 370 19.35 18.27 3.65
CA ALA A 370 19.16 17.63 2.35
C ALA A 370 20.17 18.15 1.31
N PRO A 371 20.61 17.32 0.34
CA PRO A 371 21.42 17.80 -0.78
C PRO A 371 20.50 18.56 -1.75
N GLY A 372 20.61 19.88 -1.81
CA GLY A 372 19.73 20.69 -2.66
C GLY A 372 19.88 22.20 -2.41
N SER A 373 18.97 22.99 -3.00
CA SER A 373 18.97 24.45 -2.82
C SER A 373 17.56 25.00 -2.53
N ASN A 374 17.48 26.27 -2.13
CA ASN A 374 16.21 26.94 -1.80
C ASN A 374 15.40 26.21 -0.70
N MET A 375 16.09 25.76 0.35
CA MET A 375 15.46 25.13 1.51
C MET A 375 14.89 26.19 2.44
N ILE A 376 13.66 25.98 2.90
CA ILE A 376 13.04 26.74 3.97
C ILE A 376 13.29 25.95 5.25
N THR A 377 13.84 26.60 6.27
CA THR A 377 14.15 25.95 7.56
C THR A 377 13.37 26.53 8.73
N ASP A 378 12.55 27.55 8.46
CA ASP A 378 11.66 28.13 9.45
C ASP A 378 10.54 27.14 9.82
N ASP A 379 10.08 27.25 11.06
CA ASP A 379 8.97 26.43 11.56
C ASP A 379 7.72 26.62 10.68
N PRO A 380 7.11 25.53 10.16
CA PRO A 380 5.90 25.61 9.36
C PRO A 380 4.69 26.12 10.15
N LEU A 381 4.78 26.22 11.49
CA LEU A 381 3.71 26.65 12.39
C LEU A 381 2.44 25.84 12.15
N PHE A 382 2.53 24.51 12.22
CA PHE A 382 1.35 23.65 12.10
C PHE A 382 0.28 24.09 13.11
N VAL A 383 -0.88 24.54 12.61
CA VAL A 383 -2.03 24.99 13.41
C VAL A 383 -3.18 23.99 13.32
N ASN A 384 -4.07 24.02 14.31
CA ASN A 384 -5.24 23.12 14.43
C ASN A 384 -4.86 21.64 14.48
N PRO A 385 -4.06 21.19 15.48
CA PRO A 385 -3.86 19.75 15.67
C PRO A 385 -5.21 19.07 15.90
N ALA A 386 -5.38 17.84 15.41
CA ALA A 386 -6.54 17.02 15.74
C ALA A 386 -6.70 16.93 17.28
N PRO A 387 -7.94 16.84 17.81
CA PRO A 387 -8.20 16.78 19.26
C PRO A 387 -7.36 15.72 19.97
N ASN A 388 -7.10 14.61 19.28
CA ASN A 388 -6.08 13.63 19.64
C ASN A 388 -4.84 13.89 18.79
N TYR A 389 -3.70 14.26 19.38
CA TYR A 389 -2.42 14.42 18.69
C TYR A 389 -1.32 13.55 19.34
N GLY A 390 -0.25 13.25 18.60
CA GLY A 390 0.84 12.37 19.03
C GLY A 390 0.76 10.94 18.47
N LEU A 391 1.72 10.08 18.84
CA LEU A 391 1.94 8.74 18.25
C LEU A 391 0.74 7.78 18.37
N ALA A 392 -0.19 8.04 19.29
CA ALA A 392 -1.40 7.24 19.48
C ALA A 392 -2.58 7.73 18.63
N SER A 393 -2.49 8.93 18.05
CA SER A 393 -3.58 9.54 17.28
C SER A 393 -3.73 8.90 15.91
N ASN A 394 -4.98 8.76 15.46
CA ASN A 394 -5.32 8.34 14.11
C ASN A 394 -5.44 9.49 13.10
N GLY A 395 -5.17 10.73 13.52
CA GLY A 395 -5.12 11.91 12.65
C GLY A 395 -6.46 12.44 12.12
N TRP A 396 -7.60 11.82 12.46
CA TRP A 396 -8.90 12.16 11.83
C TRP A 396 -10.12 12.19 12.76
N ASP A 397 -10.03 11.72 14.00
CA ASP A 397 -11.17 11.81 14.93
C ASP A 397 -11.31 13.26 15.43
N TYR A 398 -12.33 13.96 14.91
CA TYR A 398 -12.79 15.27 15.37
C TYR A 398 -13.86 15.15 16.45
#